data_AF-A0A397DQP2-F1
#
_entry.id   AF-A0A397DQP2-F1
#
_cell.length_a   1.000
_cell.length_b   1.000
_cell.length_c   1.000
_cell.angle_alpha   90.00
_cell.angle_beta   90.00
_cell.angle_gamma   90.00
#
_symmetry.space_group_name_H-M   'P 1'
#
loop_
_entity.id
_entity.type
_entity.pdbx_description
1 polymer ?
#
loop_
_entity_poly.entity_id
_entity_poly.type
_entity_poly.pdbx_seq_one_letter_code
_entity_poly.pdbx_strand_id
1 'polypeptide(L)'
;QPVLNDTDYNDNFTTDRAYEFLAEFYAKYPRYKNREFYITGESYAGIYIPFLVHKLVQEPISNVKLTGFAIGNPFTDSASDGGPNCTQACADYFMDVYTSSSLANPQAFNPYNIYGDVCLLGEGQSGALHYHNIRASSHRGAYVPCQDDYTQRYLQQPAVVRALNLESTSTSSTTTTQVVVSWSACNFDIAKNYHRTPSTLDKYPVILEAGLKALIYSGDADSVVNFIGTQRWLTKGLKLSVQDKWKAWFAPDKQLGGFTVRYTNLTFTTIKGAGHMVPATRPLHALYLFECFVYGQVDCDSFAYPKDELEYLSGADLTAPSDIDRQPEQRSNQSLLWAALGLVVAAAAGVVGTVLYLNRAKKTTQYVELTAGQPKPVYSN
;
A
#
# COMPACT_ATOMS: atom_id res chain seq x y z
N GLN A 1 16.10 -25.23 0.49
CA GLN A 1 14.89 -25.53 1.28
C GLN A 1 14.51 -26.96 0.96
N PRO A 2 14.15 -27.83 1.92
CA PRO A 2 13.59 -29.11 1.54
C PRO A 2 12.35 -28.83 0.69
N VAL A 3 12.32 -29.40 -0.51
CA VAL A 3 11.14 -29.33 -1.37
C VAL A 3 10.02 -30.03 -0.61
N LEU A 4 8.91 -29.34 -0.39
CA LEU A 4 7.72 -29.95 0.21
C LEU A 4 7.16 -31.00 -0.77
N ASN A 5 6.53 -32.06 -0.25
CA ASN A 5 5.81 -32.98 -1.13
C ASN A 5 4.58 -32.27 -1.69
N ASP A 6 4.08 -32.70 -2.86
CA ASP A 6 2.91 -32.08 -3.50
C ASP A 6 1.69 -32.03 -2.55
N THR A 7 1.52 -33.06 -1.72
CA THR A 7 0.44 -33.14 -0.72
C THR A 7 0.54 -32.10 0.39
N ASP A 8 1.70 -31.48 0.58
CA ASP A 8 1.98 -30.55 1.69
C ASP A 8 1.66 -29.10 1.31
N TYR A 9 1.39 -28.79 0.05
CA TYR A 9 1.04 -27.44 -0.38
C TYR A 9 -0.45 -27.15 -0.13
N ASN A 10 -0.87 -27.05 1.13
CA ASN A 10 -2.27 -26.78 1.49
C ASN A 10 -2.42 -26.07 2.85
N ASP A 11 -3.62 -25.56 3.13
CA ASP A 11 -3.90 -24.78 4.35
C ASP A 11 -3.76 -25.57 5.65
N ASN A 12 -4.09 -26.88 5.67
CA ASN A 12 -3.91 -27.70 6.87
C ASN A 12 -2.41 -27.86 7.19
N PHE A 13 -1.60 -28.20 6.19
CA PHE A 13 -0.16 -28.36 6.39
C PHE A 13 0.50 -27.04 6.83
N THR A 14 0.16 -25.92 6.18
CA THR A 14 0.64 -24.58 6.58
C THR A 14 0.25 -24.27 8.02
N THR A 15 -0.97 -24.64 8.43
CA THR A 15 -1.46 -24.44 9.80
C THR A 15 -0.70 -25.29 10.81
N ASP A 16 -0.46 -26.57 10.50
CA ASP A 16 0.30 -27.47 11.38
C ASP A 16 1.74 -26.99 11.55
N ARG A 17 2.38 -26.50 10.48
CA ARG A 17 3.73 -25.92 10.54
C ARG A 17 3.76 -24.61 11.34
N ALA A 18 2.76 -23.74 11.20
CA ALA A 18 2.66 -22.52 11.98
C ALA A 18 2.44 -22.81 13.48
N TYR A 19 1.61 -23.80 13.79
CA TYR A 19 1.37 -24.27 15.15
C TYR A 19 2.64 -24.85 15.78
N GLU A 20 3.36 -25.72 15.07
CA GLU A 20 4.65 -26.28 15.48
C GLU A 20 5.68 -25.17 15.76
N PHE A 21 5.80 -24.21 14.83
CA PHE A 21 6.68 -23.05 14.99
C PHE A 21 6.35 -22.26 16.27
N LEU A 22 5.07 -22.01 16.56
CA LEU A 22 4.68 -21.31 17.78
C LEU A 22 5.09 -22.09 19.03
N ALA A 23 4.89 -23.41 19.06
CA ALA A 23 5.30 -24.25 20.18
C ALA A 23 6.82 -24.17 20.41
N GLU A 24 7.62 -24.28 19.33
CA GLU A 24 9.08 -24.14 19.41
C GLU A 24 9.52 -22.73 19.80
N PHE A 25 8.86 -21.70 19.29
CA PHE A 25 9.17 -20.31 19.60
C PHE A 25 9.00 -20.02 21.10
N TYR A 26 7.90 -20.44 21.71
CA TYR A 26 7.67 -20.24 23.15
C TYR A 26 8.54 -21.14 24.03
N ALA A 27 8.97 -22.31 23.53
CA ALA A 27 9.98 -23.13 24.19
C ALA A 27 11.35 -22.43 24.20
N LYS A 28 11.74 -21.84 23.06
CA LYS A 28 13.02 -21.14 22.89
C LYS A 28 13.06 -19.77 23.58
N TYR A 29 11.93 -19.06 23.63
CA TYR A 29 11.82 -17.72 24.19
C TYR A 29 10.82 -17.65 25.34
N PRO A 30 11.12 -18.28 26.49
CA PRO A 30 10.18 -18.39 27.61
C PRO A 30 9.77 -17.05 28.23
N ARG A 31 10.53 -15.97 28.00
CA ARG A 31 10.20 -14.60 28.45
C ARG A 31 8.88 -14.06 27.90
N TYR A 32 8.35 -14.65 26.82
CA TYR A 32 7.09 -14.24 26.23
C TYR A 32 5.88 -15.04 26.74
N LYS A 33 6.10 -16.09 27.54
CA LYS A 33 5.03 -16.91 28.11
C LYS A 33 4.01 -16.05 28.86
N ASN A 34 2.74 -16.43 28.75
CA ASN A 34 1.58 -15.79 29.41
C ASN A 34 1.32 -14.33 29.02
N ARG A 35 2.12 -13.73 28.12
CA ARG A 35 1.76 -12.45 27.51
C ARG A 35 0.54 -12.63 26.61
N GLU A 36 -0.26 -11.58 26.51
CA GLU A 36 -1.35 -11.55 25.54
C GLU A 36 -0.80 -11.78 24.14
N PHE A 37 -1.33 -12.80 23.48
CA PHE A 37 -0.92 -13.20 22.16
C PHE A 37 -2.02 -12.87 21.15
N TYR A 38 -1.64 -12.09 20.13
CA TYR A 38 -2.50 -11.68 19.04
C TYR A 38 -1.95 -12.21 17.73
N ILE A 39 -2.83 -12.64 16.83
CA ILE A 39 -2.46 -13.09 15.48
C ILE A 39 -2.99 -12.07 14.48
N THR A 40 -2.12 -11.50 13.66
CA THR A 40 -2.52 -10.51 12.67
C THR A 40 -2.01 -10.86 11.28
N GLY A 41 -2.74 -10.46 10.25
CA GLY A 41 -2.33 -10.69 8.86
C GLY A 41 -3.25 -10.00 7.87
N GLU A 42 -2.99 -10.24 6.59
CA GLU A 42 -3.65 -9.57 5.48
C GLU A 42 -3.96 -10.54 4.33
N SER A 43 -4.94 -10.21 3.49
CA SER A 43 -5.19 -10.90 2.22
C SER A 43 -5.56 -12.36 2.42
N TYR A 44 -4.79 -13.29 1.85
CA TYR A 44 -4.97 -14.73 2.02
C TYR A 44 -4.77 -15.20 3.47
N ALA A 45 -4.26 -14.35 4.37
CA ALA A 45 -4.33 -14.59 5.80
C ALA A 45 -5.78 -14.63 6.35
N GLY A 46 -6.77 -14.16 5.57
CA GLY A 46 -8.19 -14.45 5.80
C GLY A 46 -8.53 -15.94 5.76
N ILE A 47 -7.66 -16.78 5.16
CA ILE A 47 -7.69 -18.24 5.28
C ILE A 47 -6.76 -18.71 6.40
N TYR A 48 -5.49 -18.29 6.39
CA TYR A 48 -4.49 -18.79 7.35
C TYR A 48 -4.86 -18.54 8.82
N ILE A 49 -5.36 -17.35 9.14
CA ILE A 49 -5.63 -16.96 10.52
C ILE A 49 -6.83 -17.73 11.09
N PRO A 50 -7.99 -17.84 10.42
CA PRO A 50 -9.07 -18.69 10.93
C PRO A 50 -8.67 -20.14 11.12
N PHE A 51 -7.85 -20.73 10.23
CA PHE A 51 -7.34 -22.08 10.45
C PHE A 51 -6.47 -22.17 11.71
N LEU A 52 -5.49 -21.27 11.88
CA LEU A 52 -4.58 -21.29 13.03
C LEU A 52 -5.29 -20.96 14.35
N VAL A 53 -6.17 -19.96 14.37
CA VAL A 53 -6.97 -19.59 15.54
C VAL A 53 -7.89 -20.75 15.93
N HIS A 54 -8.57 -21.36 14.97
CA HIS A 54 -9.41 -22.54 15.23
C HIS A 54 -8.60 -23.68 15.86
N LYS A 55 -7.41 -23.99 15.31
CA LYS A 55 -6.51 -25.00 15.88
C LYS A 55 -6.08 -24.64 17.30
N LEU A 56 -5.68 -23.40 17.56
CA LEU A 56 -5.24 -22.96 18.91
C LEU A 56 -6.37 -22.91 19.94
N VAL A 57 -7.61 -22.70 19.52
CA VAL A 57 -8.78 -22.80 20.41
C VAL A 57 -9.05 -24.24 20.80
N GLN A 58 -8.93 -25.19 19.85
CA GLN A 58 -9.17 -26.61 20.09
C GLN A 58 -8.00 -27.32 20.78
N GLU A 59 -6.78 -26.94 20.43
CA GLU A 59 -5.52 -27.49 20.92
C GLU A 59 -4.65 -26.33 21.46
N PRO A 60 -4.91 -25.81 22.68
CA PRO A 60 -4.12 -24.70 23.20
C PRO A 60 -2.67 -25.09 23.48
N ILE A 61 -1.73 -24.26 23.02
CA ILE A 61 -0.31 -24.39 23.38
C ILE A 61 -0.12 -23.87 24.81
N SER A 62 0.51 -24.68 25.67
CA SER A 62 0.77 -24.31 27.06
C SER A 62 1.54 -23.00 27.19
N ASN A 63 1.04 -22.09 28.02
CA ASN A 63 1.60 -20.75 28.27
C ASN A 63 1.49 -19.76 27.09
N VAL A 64 0.68 -20.06 26.07
CA VAL A 64 0.30 -19.10 25.02
C VAL A 64 -1.10 -18.58 25.33
N LYS A 65 -1.20 -17.30 25.72
CA LYS A 65 -2.49 -16.67 26.04
C LYS A 65 -3.10 -16.06 24.77
N LEU A 66 -3.70 -16.89 23.92
CA LEU A 66 -4.43 -16.40 22.74
C LEU A 66 -5.53 -15.42 23.18
N THR A 67 -5.41 -14.16 22.77
CA THR A 67 -6.25 -13.06 23.26
C THR A 67 -7.10 -12.45 22.13
N GLY A 68 -6.58 -12.46 20.90
CA GLY A 68 -7.32 -11.91 19.77
C GLY A 68 -6.65 -12.13 18.43
N PHE A 69 -7.34 -11.72 17.37
CA PHE A 69 -6.81 -11.69 16.02
C PHE A 69 -7.33 -10.49 15.24
N ALA A 70 -6.52 -10.02 14.28
CA ALA A 70 -6.93 -8.97 13.35
C ALA A 70 -6.57 -9.31 11.91
N ILE A 71 -7.50 -9.12 10.97
CA ILE A 71 -7.26 -9.45 9.55
C ILE A 71 -7.62 -8.27 8.65
N GLY A 72 -6.62 -7.80 7.91
CA GLY A 72 -6.74 -6.73 6.91
C GLY A 72 -7.13 -7.28 5.54
N ASN A 73 -8.11 -6.67 4.88
CA ASN A 73 -8.55 -7.02 3.53
C ASN A 73 -8.66 -8.55 3.32
N PRO A 74 -9.46 -9.27 4.16
CA PRO A 74 -9.34 -10.71 4.31
C PRO A 74 -10.06 -11.49 3.21
N PHE A 75 -9.32 -12.25 2.39
CA PHE A 75 -9.95 -13.26 1.54
C PHE A 75 -10.42 -14.40 2.43
N THR A 76 -11.73 -14.56 2.55
CA THR A 76 -12.38 -15.44 3.55
C THR A 76 -13.31 -16.45 2.91
N ASP A 77 -14.01 -16.06 1.84
CA ASP A 77 -15.00 -16.88 1.16
C ASP A 77 -15.10 -16.50 -0.32
N SER A 78 -14.69 -17.41 -1.20
CA SER A 78 -14.64 -17.17 -2.64
C SER A 78 -15.98 -16.74 -3.25
N ALA A 79 -17.11 -17.17 -2.66
CA ALA A 79 -18.45 -16.81 -3.14
C ALA A 79 -18.88 -15.39 -2.73
N SER A 80 -18.36 -14.90 -1.61
CA SER A 80 -18.66 -13.56 -1.09
C SER A 80 -17.66 -12.52 -1.61
N ASP A 81 -16.38 -12.89 -1.64
CA ASP A 81 -15.25 -12.05 -2.04
C ASP A 81 -15.07 -12.02 -3.56
N GLY A 82 -15.44 -13.10 -4.26
CA GLY A 82 -15.31 -13.23 -5.70
C GLY A 82 -16.47 -12.59 -6.49
N GLY A 83 -16.11 -11.69 -7.41
CA GLY A 83 -16.97 -11.22 -8.49
C GLY A 83 -18.19 -10.36 -8.09
N PRO A 84 -18.89 -9.79 -9.08
CA PRO A 84 -20.12 -9.04 -8.85
C PRO A 84 -21.24 -10.00 -8.42
N ASN A 85 -21.34 -10.29 -7.11
CA ASN A 85 -22.56 -10.82 -6.53
C ASN A 85 -23.60 -9.68 -6.42
N CYS A 86 -23.94 -9.11 -7.58
CA CYS A 86 -24.86 -7.99 -7.77
C CYS A 86 -25.72 -8.21 -9.02
N THR A 87 -26.67 -7.31 -9.28
CA THR A 87 -27.59 -7.40 -10.42
C THR A 87 -26.83 -7.39 -11.75
N GLN A 88 -27.45 -7.89 -12.82
CA GLN A 88 -26.87 -7.86 -14.17
C GLN A 88 -26.40 -6.45 -14.55
N ALA A 89 -27.22 -5.43 -14.28
CA ALA A 89 -26.83 -4.04 -14.54
C ALA A 89 -25.55 -3.60 -13.79
N CYS A 90 -25.35 -4.05 -12.55
CA CYS A 90 -24.13 -3.78 -11.79
C CYS A 90 -22.94 -4.56 -12.34
N ALA A 91 -23.14 -5.82 -12.75
CA ALA A 91 -22.12 -6.60 -13.42
C ALA A 91 -21.72 -5.97 -14.78
N ASP A 92 -22.69 -5.48 -15.54
CA ASP A 92 -22.45 -4.79 -16.81
C ASP A 92 -21.70 -3.48 -16.61
N TYR A 93 -22.05 -2.67 -15.60
CA TYR A 93 -21.28 -1.47 -15.25
C TYR A 93 -19.87 -1.79 -14.74
N PHE A 94 -19.71 -2.86 -13.96
CA PHE A 94 -18.39 -3.31 -13.51
C PHE A 94 -17.53 -3.73 -14.70
N MET A 95 -18.10 -4.52 -15.62
CA MET A 95 -17.42 -4.92 -16.85
C MET A 95 -17.18 -3.73 -17.78
N ASP A 96 -18.09 -2.77 -17.86
CA ASP A 96 -17.91 -1.53 -18.62
C ASP A 96 -16.77 -0.72 -18.01
N VAL A 97 -16.70 -0.49 -16.70
CA VAL A 97 -15.53 0.18 -16.09
C VAL A 97 -14.24 -0.62 -16.33
N TYR A 98 -14.30 -1.94 -16.18
CA TYR A 98 -13.16 -2.83 -16.40
C TYR A 98 -12.66 -2.82 -17.85
N THR A 99 -13.55 -2.61 -18.83
CA THR A 99 -13.25 -2.67 -20.27
C THR A 99 -13.16 -1.30 -20.97
N SER A 100 -13.83 -0.26 -20.46
CA SER A 100 -13.93 1.10 -21.02
C SER A 100 -12.91 2.06 -20.45
N SER A 101 -12.47 1.85 -19.22
CA SER A 101 -11.31 2.59 -18.74
C SER A 101 -10.09 2.11 -19.53
N SER A 102 -9.09 2.96 -19.61
CA SER A 102 -7.73 2.73 -20.11
C SER A 102 -6.99 1.51 -19.50
N LEU A 103 -7.69 0.61 -18.82
CA LEU A 103 -7.37 -0.76 -18.39
C LEU A 103 -7.11 -1.77 -19.52
N ALA A 104 -7.31 -1.43 -20.79
CA ALA A 104 -6.77 -2.22 -21.89
C ALA A 104 -5.22 -2.32 -21.82
N ASN A 105 -4.56 -1.42 -21.08
CA ASN A 105 -3.23 -1.67 -20.54
C ASN A 105 -3.33 -2.14 -19.07
N PRO A 106 -3.38 -3.46 -18.80
CA PRO A 106 -3.43 -4.00 -17.44
C PRO A 106 -2.24 -3.60 -16.56
N GLN A 107 -1.19 -2.99 -17.14
CA GLN A 107 -0.03 -2.47 -16.41
C GLN A 107 -0.25 -1.05 -15.85
N ALA A 108 -1.32 -0.35 -16.25
CA ALA A 108 -1.56 1.05 -15.87
C ALA A 108 -2.43 1.22 -14.61
N PHE A 109 -3.07 0.17 -14.13
CA PHE A 109 -3.95 0.20 -12.96
C PHE A 109 -3.37 -0.61 -11.82
N ASN A 110 -3.46 -0.04 -10.62
CA ASN A 110 -3.08 -0.70 -9.40
C ASN A 110 -4.32 -1.32 -8.73
N PRO A 111 -4.55 -2.64 -8.84
CA PRO A 111 -5.74 -3.26 -8.25
C PRO A 111 -5.69 -3.24 -6.71
N TYR A 112 -4.50 -3.15 -6.11
CA TYR A 112 -4.30 -3.07 -4.67
C TYR A 112 -4.57 -1.67 -4.11
N ASN A 113 -4.67 -0.64 -4.94
CA ASN A 113 -5.11 0.70 -4.55
C ASN A 113 -5.60 1.44 -5.80
N ILE A 114 -6.92 1.57 -5.97
CA ILE A 114 -7.51 2.15 -7.19
C ILE A 114 -7.13 3.62 -7.43
N TYR A 115 -6.62 4.31 -6.41
CA TYR A 115 -6.11 5.69 -6.50
C TYR A 115 -4.57 5.75 -6.54
N GLY A 116 -3.91 4.59 -6.44
CA GLY A 116 -2.46 4.48 -6.36
C GLY A 116 -1.82 4.40 -7.74
N ASP A 117 -0.65 5.01 -7.85
CA ASP A 117 0.20 4.88 -9.02
C ASP A 117 0.76 3.44 -9.16
N VAL A 118 1.15 3.07 -10.39
CA VAL A 118 1.78 1.79 -10.72
C VAL A 118 3.29 1.93 -10.84
N CYS A 119 4.03 0.83 -10.59
CA CYS A 119 5.46 0.80 -10.84
C CYS A 119 5.74 0.76 -12.35
N LEU A 120 6.42 1.78 -12.86
CA LEU A 120 6.81 1.86 -14.27
C LEU A 120 8.29 1.50 -14.51
N LEU A 121 9.02 1.13 -13.45
CA LEU A 121 10.43 0.74 -13.58
C LEU A 121 10.51 -0.65 -14.20
N GLY A 122 11.27 -0.76 -15.29
CA GLY A 122 11.64 -2.03 -15.88
C GLY A 122 12.75 -2.74 -15.10
N GLU A 123 13.00 -4.00 -15.42
CA GLU A 123 14.04 -4.81 -14.78
C GLU A 123 15.40 -4.10 -14.77
N GLY A 124 16.05 -4.06 -13.61
CA GLY A 124 17.36 -3.42 -13.44
C GLY A 124 17.33 -1.90 -13.21
N GLN A 125 16.28 -1.18 -13.65
CA GLN A 125 16.21 0.29 -13.54
C GLN A 125 16.14 0.77 -12.09
N SER A 126 15.44 0.03 -11.22
CA SER A 126 15.41 0.30 -9.78
C SER A 126 16.79 0.23 -9.10
N GLY A 127 17.82 -0.27 -9.78
CA GLY A 127 19.21 -0.33 -9.29
C GLY A 127 20.06 0.89 -9.64
N ALA A 128 19.68 1.60 -10.70
CA ALA A 128 20.28 2.87 -11.09
C ALA A 128 19.79 4.02 -10.20
N LEU A 129 18.62 3.85 -9.58
CA LEU A 129 18.12 4.72 -8.52
C LEU A 129 18.90 4.42 -7.23
N HIS A 130 20.14 4.90 -7.16
CA HIS A 130 20.88 4.93 -5.90
C HIS A 130 20.04 5.63 -4.83
N TYR A 131 20.19 5.20 -3.57
CA TYR A 131 19.50 5.63 -2.34
C TYR A 131 19.22 7.15 -2.26
N HIS A 132 18.31 7.64 -3.07
CA HIS A 132 17.69 8.91 -2.84
C HIS A 132 16.82 8.72 -1.61
N ASN A 133 16.82 9.74 -0.76
CA ASN A 133 16.03 9.77 0.46
C ASN A 133 14.55 9.85 0.01
N ILE A 134 13.96 8.72 -0.40
CA ILE A 134 12.53 8.57 -0.72
C ILE A 134 11.80 8.58 0.64
N ARG A 135 11.93 9.69 1.37
CA ARG A 135 11.08 9.98 2.51
C ARG A 135 9.77 10.47 1.93
N ALA A 136 8.72 9.66 2.07
CA ALA A 136 7.37 10.16 1.89
C ALA A 136 7.20 11.38 2.80
N SER A 137 7.00 12.55 2.21
CA SER A 137 6.96 13.84 2.90
C SER A 137 5.65 14.09 3.65
N SER A 138 5.02 13.06 4.20
CA SER A 138 3.94 13.21 5.20
C SER A 138 3.58 11.87 5.84
N HIS A 139 3.08 11.93 7.07
CA HIS A 139 2.42 10.78 7.73
C HIS A 139 1.08 10.42 7.06
N ARG A 140 0.63 11.28 6.15
CA ARG A 140 -0.50 11.09 5.23
C ARG A 140 -0.15 10.15 4.07
N GLY A 141 1.13 9.79 3.93
CA GLY A 141 1.64 8.69 3.12
C GLY A 141 1.58 8.94 1.62
N ALA A 142 2.75 9.07 0.98
CA ALA A 142 2.86 8.68 -0.42
C ALA A 142 3.19 7.18 -0.42
N TYR A 143 2.21 6.33 -0.66
CA TYR A 143 2.50 4.96 -1.08
C TYR A 143 3.20 5.09 -2.45
N VAL A 144 4.51 4.88 -2.47
CA VAL A 144 5.30 5.09 -3.67
C VAL A 144 5.25 3.85 -4.55
N PRO A 145 5.10 4.01 -5.87
CA PRO A 145 5.32 2.93 -6.81
C PRO A 145 6.68 2.25 -6.60
N CYS A 146 6.75 0.95 -6.93
CA CYS A 146 7.97 0.14 -6.88
C CYS A 146 8.52 -0.15 -5.47
N GLN A 147 7.73 0.05 -4.41
CA GLN A 147 8.18 -0.25 -3.03
C GLN A 147 8.68 -1.69 -2.84
N ASP A 148 8.02 -2.66 -3.48
CA ASP A 148 8.41 -4.07 -3.40
C ASP A 148 9.78 -4.34 -4.03
N ASP A 149 10.08 -3.72 -5.17
CA ASP A 149 11.40 -3.79 -5.82
C ASP A 149 12.50 -3.27 -4.91
N TYR A 150 12.27 -2.12 -4.27
CA TYR A 150 13.24 -1.54 -3.34
C TYR A 150 13.43 -2.43 -2.11
N THR A 151 12.35 -3.00 -1.58
CA THR A 151 12.38 -3.93 -0.45
C THR A 151 13.16 -5.20 -0.81
N GLN A 152 12.92 -5.77 -1.98
CA GLN A 152 13.64 -6.94 -2.49
C GLN A 152 15.14 -6.69 -2.57
N ARG A 153 15.53 -5.57 -3.18
CA ARG A 153 16.94 -5.18 -3.30
C ARG A 153 17.60 -4.98 -1.95
N TYR A 154 16.90 -4.34 -1.00
CA TYR A 154 17.40 -4.15 0.35
C TYR A 154 17.66 -5.49 1.05
N LEU A 155 16.70 -6.40 1.01
CA LEU A 155 16.80 -7.71 1.67
C LEU A 155 17.86 -8.63 1.03
N GLN A 156 18.20 -8.40 -0.24
CA GLN A 156 19.28 -9.11 -0.94
C GLN A 156 20.67 -8.52 -0.72
N GLN A 157 20.81 -7.39 0.00
CA GLN A 157 22.13 -6.84 0.30
C GLN A 157 22.93 -7.82 1.18
N PRO A 158 24.22 -8.10 0.86
CA PRO A 158 25.02 -9.02 1.67
C PRO A 158 25.10 -8.64 3.15
N ALA A 159 25.14 -7.35 3.46
CA ALA A 159 25.13 -6.86 4.84
C ALA A 159 23.81 -7.20 5.58
N VAL A 160 22.68 -7.09 4.88
CA VAL A 160 21.34 -7.41 5.43
C VAL A 160 21.17 -8.91 5.60
N VAL A 161 21.54 -9.72 4.60
CA VAL A 161 21.54 -11.19 4.68
C VAL A 161 22.36 -11.67 5.89
N ARG A 162 23.55 -11.10 6.10
CA ARG A 162 24.37 -11.39 7.30
C ARG A 162 23.68 -11.00 8.59
N ALA A 163 23.14 -9.79 8.66
CA ALA A 163 22.45 -9.30 9.86
C ALA A 163 21.22 -10.15 10.23
N LEU A 164 20.54 -10.73 9.23
CA LEU A 164 19.40 -11.63 9.41
C LEU A 164 19.79 -13.09 9.65
N ASN A 165 21.09 -13.42 9.68
CA ASN A 165 21.61 -14.78 9.85
C ASN A 165 21.10 -15.77 8.77
N LEU A 166 21.03 -15.32 7.52
CA LEU A 166 20.55 -16.12 6.38
C LEU A 166 21.66 -16.73 5.51
N GLU A 167 22.93 -16.50 5.87
CA GLU A 167 24.06 -17.15 5.20
C GLU A 167 24.19 -18.59 5.67
N SER A 168 24.20 -19.54 4.75
CA SER A 168 24.52 -20.94 5.04
C SER A 168 25.69 -21.39 4.18
N THR A 169 26.62 -22.15 4.75
CA THR A 169 27.72 -22.76 3.99
C THR A 169 27.35 -24.19 3.63
N SER A 170 27.17 -24.46 2.34
CA SER A 170 27.10 -25.83 1.84
C SER A 170 28.50 -26.30 1.50
N THR A 171 28.98 -27.34 2.18
CA THR A 171 30.28 -27.94 1.90
C THR A 171 30.07 -29.24 1.15
N SER A 172 30.44 -29.28 -0.13
CA SER A 172 30.65 -30.53 -0.85
C SER A 172 32.11 -30.98 -0.65
N SER A 173 32.42 -32.24 -0.96
CA SER A 173 33.69 -32.92 -0.69
C SER A 173 34.98 -32.20 -1.13
N THR A 174 34.88 -31.15 -1.95
CA THR A 174 36.02 -30.31 -2.38
C THR A 174 35.75 -28.81 -2.41
N THR A 175 34.54 -28.34 -2.07
CA THR A 175 34.16 -26.93 -2.24
C THR A 175 33.16 -26.46 -1.17
N THR A 176 33.51 -25.41 -0.44
CA THR A 176 32.58 -24.68 0.42
C THR A 176 31.93 -23.56 -0.38
N THR A 177 30.65 -23.71 -0.71
CA THR A 177 29.87 -22.68 -1.39
C THR A 177 29.02 -21.95 -0.36
N GLN A 178 29.14 -20.63 -0.31
CA GLN A 178 28.22 -19.78 0.43
C GLN A 178 26.88 -19.76 -0.30
N VAL A 179 25.85 -20.29 0.34
CA VAL A 179 24.47 -20.26 -0.13
C VAL A 179 23.81 -19.02 0.46
N VAL A 180 23.47 -18.07 -0.42
CA VAL A 180 22.68 -16.89 -0.08
C VAL A 180 21.23 -17.17 -0.45
N VAL A 181 20.31 -16.94 0.49
CA VAL A 181 18.88 -17.03 0.22
C VAL A 181 18.49 -15.91 -0.75
N SER A 182 18.02 -16.27 -1.93
CA SER A 182 17.43 -15.31 -2.87
C SER A 182 16.02 -14.95 -2.41
N TRP A 183 15.88 -13.78 -1.79
CA TRP A 183 14.60 -13.29 -1.30
C TRP A 183 13.73 -12.78 -2.45
N SER A 184 12.43 -13.07 -2.42
CA SER A 184 11.39 -12.52 -3.30
C SER A 184 10.16 -12.22 -2.46
N ALA A 185 9.40 -11.18 -2.82
CA ALA A 185 8.17 -10.82 -2.10
C ALA A 185 7.13 -11.95 -2.15
N CYS A 186 7.01 -12.59 -3.31
CA CYS A 186 6.13 -13.74 -3.53
C CYS A 186 6.90 -14.88 -4.21
N ASN A 187 6.54 -16.13 -3.86
CA ASN A 187 7.02 -17.32 -4.56
C ASN A 187 5.89 -17.90 -5.41
N PHE A 188 5.99 -17.73 -6.74
CA PHE A 188 4.97 -18.17 -7.68
C PHE A 188 4.90 -19.69 -7.85
N ASP A 189 5.99 -20.42 -7.59
CA ASP A 189 5.98 -21.88 -7.61
C ASP A 189 5.15 -22.43 -6.45
N ILE A 190 5.31 -21.86 -5.25
CA ILE A 190 4.44 -22.17 -4.11
C ILE A 190 3.00 -21.82 -4.50
N ALA A 191 2.74 -20.59 -4.96
CA ALA A 191 1.38 -20.14 -5.26
C ALA A 191 0.67 -21.00 -6.33
N LYS A 192 1.42 -21.52 -7.30
CA LYS A 192 0.92 -22.40 -8.37
C LYS A 192 0.57 -23.80 -7.87
N ASN A 193 1.39 -24.35 -6.97
CA ASN A 193 1.19 -25.69 -6.43
C ASN A 193 0.27 -25.73 -5.20
N TYR A 194 -0.06 -24.56 -4.64
CA TYR A 194 -0.87 -24.46 -3.43
C TYR A 194 -2.34 -24.82 -3.64
N HIS A 195 -2.78 -25.89 -2.98
CA HIS A 195 -4.16 -26.31 -2.86
C HIS A 195 -4.93 -25.42 -1.87
N ARG A 196 -5.59 -24.41 -2.44
CA ARG A 196 -6.33 -23.37 -1.71
C ARG A 196 -7.69 -23.85 -1.21
N THR A 197 -8.00 -23.57 0.06
CA THR A 197 -9.36 -23.71 0.59
C THR A 197 -10.24 -22.56 0.08
N PRO A 198 -11.46 -22.84 -0.42
CA PRO A 198 -12.33 -21.80 -0.97
C PRO A 198 -12.99 -20.91 0.09
N SER A 199 -13.16 -21.41 1.32
CA SER A 199 -13.87 -20.71 2.39
C SER A 199 -13.38 -21.14 3.77
N THR A 200 -13.33 -20.20 4.71
CA THR A 200 -13.08 -20.47 6.14
C THR A 200 -14.28 -20.19 7.04
N LEU A 201 -15.45 -19.94 6.47
CA LEU A 201 -16.66 -19.61 7.25
C LEU A 201 -17.03 -20.70 8.26
N ASP A 202 -16.70 -21.96 7.97
CA ASP A 202 -16.95 -23.11 8.85
C ASP A 202 -16.11 -23.08 10.15
N LYS A 203 -14.99 -22.35 10.19
CA LYS A 203 -14.17 -22.19 11.41
C LYS A 203 -14.71 -21.12 12.36
N TYR A 204 -15.40 -20.11 11.84
CA TYR A 204 -15.81 -18.95 12.63
C TYR A 204 -16.76 -19.27 13.80
N PRO A 205 -17.68 -20.26 13.76
CA PRO A 205 -18.50 -20.60 14.93
C PRO A 205 -17.66 -20.90 16.18
N VAL A 206 -16.66 -21.79 16.07
CA VAL A 206 -15.74 -22.14 17.17
C VAL A 206 -14.93 -20.92 17.61
N ILE A 207 -14.45 -20.11 16.67
CA ILE A 207 -13.65 -18.92 16.96
C ILE A 207 -14.47 -17.86 17.73
N LEU A 208 -15.71 -17.63 17.32
CA LEU A 208 -16.59 -16.62 17.92
C LEU A 208 -17.08 -17.03 19.31
N GLU A 209 -17.29 -18.33 19.54
CA GLU A 209 -17.62 -18.90 20.85
C GLU A 209 -16.47 -18.80 21.86
N ALA A 210 -15.22 -18.77 21.39
CA ALA A 210 -14.04 -18.66 22.25
C ALA A 210 -13.90 -17.28 22.95
N GLY A 211 -14.69 -16.27 22.57
CA GLY A 211 -14.69 -14.95 23.24
C GLY A 211 -13.42 -14.12 23.01
N LEU A 212 -12.70 -14.38 21.91
CA LEU A 212 -11.50 -13.64 21.53
C LEU A 212 -11.83 -12.21 21.06
N LYS A 213 -10.87 -11.28 21.20
CA LYS A 213 -10.96 -9.98 20.51
C LYS A 213 -10.75 -10.20 19.00
N ALA A 214 -11.77 -9.94 18.18
CA ALA A 214 -11.65 -10.05 16.71
C ALA A 214 -11.85 -8.69 16.03
N LEU A 215 -10.86 -8.29 15.21
CA LEU A 215 -10.94 -7.13 14.34
C LEU A 215 -10.80 -7.55 12.89
N ILE A 216 -11.81 -7.29 12.08
CA ILE A 216 -11.69 -7.34 10.64
C ILE A 216 -11.60 -5.91 10.14
N TYR A 217 -10.68 -5.64 9.22
CA TYR A 217 -10.58 -4.30 8.65
C TYR A 217 -10.28 -4.36 7.16
N SER A 218 -10.75 -3.36 6.40
CA SER A 218 -10.51 -3.29 4.96
C SER A 218 -10.25 -1.87 4.51
N GLY A 219 -9.22 -1.67 3.68
CA GLY A 219 -9.09 -0.43 2.91
C GLY A 219 -10.20 -0.32 1.86
N ASP A 220 -10.87 0.83 1.78
CA ASP A 220 -11.98 1.02 0.84
C ASP A 220 -11.55 1.31 -0.60
N ALA A 221 -10.24 1.47 -0.85
CA ALA A 221 -9.65 1.61 -2.17
C ALA A 221 -9.03 0.31 -2.71
N ASP A 222 -9.18 -0.81 -2.00
CA ASP A 222 -8.76 -2.14 -2.47
C ASP A 222 -9.82 -2.74 -3.41
N SER A 223 -9.39 -3.16 -4.60
CA SER A 223 -10.24 -3.90 -5.54
C SER A 223 -9.98 -5.42 -5.55
N VAL A 224 -8.87 -5.89 -4.97
CA VAL A 224 -8.51 -7.31 -4.92
C VAL A 224 -9.35 -8.03 -3.87
N VAL A 225 -9.42 -7.50 -2.64
CA VAL A 225 -10.28 -7.99 -1.57
C VAL A 225 -11.08 -6.82 -1.01
N ASN A 226 -12.05 -6.39 -1.82
CA ASN A 226 -12.86 -5.21 -1.52
C ASN A 226 -13.69 -5.38 -0.24
N PHE A 227 -13.86 -4.28 0.49
CA PHE A 227 -14.60 -4.25 1.75
C PHE A 227 -16.06 -4.70 1.63
N ILE A 228 -16.67 -4.61 0.44
CA ILE A 228 -18.05 -5.05 0.19
C ILE A 228 -18.13 -6.58 0.25
N GLY A 229 -17.15 -7.29 -0.33
CA GLY A 229 -16.98 -8.74 -0.18
C GLY A 229 -16.87 -9.14 1.29
N THR A 230 -16.05 -8.39 2.03
CA THR A 230 -15.91 -8.58 3.49
C THR A 230 -17.24 -8.42 4.22
N GLN A 231 -18.00 -7.37 3.92
CA GLN A 231 -19.34 -7.17 4.49
C GLN A 231 -20.31 -8.29 4.12
N ARG A 232 -20.24 -8.82 2.90
CA ARG A 232 -21.12 -9.91 2.44
C ARG A 232 -20.90 -11.17 3.24
N TRP A 233 -19.66 -11.63 3.44
CA TRP A 233 -19.45 -12.85 4.21
C TRP A 233 -19.77 -12.65 5.70
N LEU A 234 -19.54 -11.47 6.26
CA LEU A 234 -19.94 -11.15 7.64
C LEU A 234 -21.48 -11.18 7.83
N THR A 235 -22.23 -10.63 6.88
CA THR A 235 -23.69 -10.43 7.02
C THR A 235 -24.54 -11.55 6.41
N LYS A 236 -24.13 -12.11 5.27
CA LYS A 236 -24.86 -13.18 4.56
C LYS A 236 -24.26 -14.55 4.80
N GLY A 237 -22.93 -14.64 4.88
CA GLY A 237 -22.20 -15.87 5.17
C GLY A 237 -22.40 -16.31 6.62
N LEU A 238 -21.84 -15.54 7.56
CA LEU A 238 -21.92 -15.81 9.00
C LEU A 238 -23.22 -15.35 9.66
N LYS A 239 -23.95 -14.42 9.03
CA LYS A 239 -25.21 -13.87 9.57
C LYS A 239 -25.06 -13.29 10.96
N LEU A 240 -23.95 -12.58 11.18
CA LEU A 240 -23.65 -12.00 12.50
C LEU A 240 -24.69 -10.95 12.89
N SER A 241 -25.06 -10.96 14.17
CA SER A 241 -25.99 -9.97 14.75
C SER A 241 -25.27 -8.66 15.04
N VAL A 242 -25.83 -7.56 14.54
CA VAL A 242 -25.29 -6.20 14.74
C VAL A 242 -25.58 -5.74 16.16
N GLN A 243 -24.53 -5.35 16.88
CA GLN A 243 -24.58 -4.75 18.21
C GLN A 243 -24.53 -3.22 18.12
N ASP A 244 -23.57 -2.68 17.37
CA ASP A 244 -23.50 -1.25 17.06
C ASP A 244 -23.61 -1.05 15.55
N LYS A 245 -24.58 -0.25 15.12
CA LYS A 245 -24.83 0.03 13.71
C LYS A 245 -23.62 0.71 13.05
N TRP A 246 -23.51 0.48 11.74
CA TRP A 246 -22.54 1.12 10.85
C TRP A 246 -22.50 2.64 11.08
N LYS A 247 -21.35 3.16 11.51
CA LYS A 247 -21.15 4.58 11.82
C LYS A 247 -19.75 5.04 11.43
N ALA A 248 -19.61 6.33 11.17
CA ALA A 248 -18.31 6.93 10.93
C ALA A 248 -17.41 6.85 12.17
N TRP A 249 -16.11 6.68 11.96
CA TRP A 249 -15.09 6.90 12.98
C TRP A 249 -14.10 7.95 12.49
N PHE A 250 -13.57 8.73 13.43
CA PHE A 250 -12.62 9.80 13.15
C PHE A 250 -11.27 9.43 13.73
N ALA A 251 -10.21 9.65 12.94
CA ALA A 251 -8.84 9.48 13.42
C ALA A 251 -8.44 10.67 14.31
N PRO A 252 -7.33 10.57 15.06
CA PRO A 252 -6.88 11.64 15.95
C PRO A 252 -6.57 12.98 15.27
N ASP A 253 -6.30 12.98 13.95
CA ASP A 253 -6.20 14.19 13.10
C ASP A 253 -7.55 14.86 12.83
N LYS A 254 -8.63 14.38 13.47
CA LYS A 254 -10.01 14.84 13.33
C LYS A 254 -10.58 14.63 11.92
N GLN A 255 -9.92 13.84 11.08
CA GLN A 255 -10.42 13.50 9.76
C GLN A 255 -11.27 12.23 9.83
N LEU A 256 -12.18 12.09 8.85
CA LEU A 256 -12.96 10.86 8.68
C LEU A 256 -12.01 9.70 8.36
N GLY A 257 -11.86 8.78 9.31
CA GLY A 257 -10.99 7.62 9.17
C GLY A 257 -11.64 6.48 8.41
N GLY A 258 -12.97 6.41 8.41
CA GLY A 258 -13.77 5.41 7.70
C GLY A 258 -15.05 5.10 8.45
N PHE A 259 -15.51 3.85 8.38
CA PHE A 259 -16.74 3.40 9.04
C PHE A 259 -16.55 2.11 9.81
N THR A 260 -17.31 1.92 10.89
CA THR A 260 -17.21 0.76 11.77
C THR A 260 -18.58 0.20 12.13
N VAL A 261 -18.67 -1.12 12.25
CA VAL A 261 -19.81 -1.87 12.75
C VAL A 261 -19.32 -2.90 13.75
N ARG A 262 -20.03 -3.04 14.87
CA ARG A 262 -19.73 -4.04 15.88
C ARG A 262 -20.77 -5.14 15.82
N TYR A 263 -20.30 -6.38 15.70
CA TYR A 263 -21.08 -7.60 15.86
C TYR A 263 -20.79 -8.21 17.23
N THR A 264 -21.46 -9.31 17.56
CA THR A 264 -21.09 -10.11 18.73
C THR A 264 -19.65 -10.65 18.56
N ASN A 265 -18.75 -10.30 19.47
CA ASN A 265 -17.34 -10.74 19.53
C ASN A 265 -16.45 -10.41 18.30
N LEU A 266 -16.93 -9.56 17.37
CA LEU A 266 -16.18 -9.17 16.17
C LEU A 266 -16.52 -7.72 15.78
N THR A 267 -15.49 -6.93 15.48
CA THR A 267 -15.65 -5.58 14.92
C THR A 267 -15.17 -5.58 13.48
N PHE A 268 -15.93 -4.93 12.59
CA PHE A 268 -15.50 -4.67 11.22
C PHE A 268 -15.31 -3.16 10.99
N THR A 269 -14.18 -2.76 10.42
CA THR A 269 -13.85 -1.34 10.20
C THR A 269 -13.25 -1.10 8.81
N THR A 270 -13.77 -0.13 8.08
CA THR A 270 -13.13 0.36 6.86
C THR A 270 -12.17 1.50 7.15
N ILE A 271 -11.11 1.60 6.33
CA ILE A 271 -10.15 2.70 6.38
C ILE A 271 -10.23 3.48 5.06
N LYS A 272 -10.60 4.74 5.17
CA LYS A 272 -10.91 5.62 4.04
C LYS A 272 -9.67 5.95 3.21
N GLY A 273 -9.70 5.63 1.93
CA GLY A 273 -8.62 5.81 0.97
C GLY A 273 -7.39 4.97 1.30
N ALA A 274 -7.55 3.84 1.98
CA ALA A 274 -6.51 2.82 2.12
C ALA A 274 -6.69 1.75 1.05
N GLY A 275 -5.58 1.24 0.51
CA GLY A 275 -5.57 0.11 -0.40
C GLY A 275 -5.58 -1.23 0.35
N HIS A 276 -5.11 -2.28 -0.33
CA HIS A 276 -4.99 -3.64 0.18
C HIS A 276 -4.05 -3.71 1.39
N MET A 277 -2.86 -3.10 1.23
CA MET A 277 -1.92 -2.87 2.33
C MET A 277 -2.32 -1.62 3.12
N VAL A 278 -3.30 -1.77 4.01
CA VAL A 278 -3.80 -0.64 4.84
C VAL A 278 -2.68 0.05 5.62
N PRO A 279 -1.76 -0.66 6.31
CA PRO A 279 -0.66 0.00 7.01
C PRO A 279 0.32 0.74 6.10
N ALA A 280 0.48 0.30 4.84
CA ALA A 280 1.37 0.97 3.89
C ALA A 280 0.73 2.23 3.29
N THR A 281 -0.57 2.21 3.05
CA THR A 281 -1.30 3.29 2.39
C THR A 281 -1.84 4.34 3.36
N ARG A 282 -2.18 3.94 4.59
CA ARG A 282 -2.69 4.82 5.65
C ARG A 282 -2.05 4.48 7.02
N PRO A 283 -0.74 4.67 7.20
CA PRO A 283 0.01 4.16 8.34
C PRO A 283 -0.50 4.64 9.70
N LEU A 284 -0.80 5.93 9.87
CA LEU A 284 -1.28 6.43 11.17
C LEU A 284 -2.70 5.98 11.52
N HIS A 285 -3.57 5.86 10.51
CA HIS A 285 -4.92 5.34 10.73
C HIS A 285 -4.88 3.85 11.09
N ALA A 286 -4.01 3.09 10.42
CA ALA A 286 -3.77 1.68 10.73
C ALA A 286 -3.18 1.50 12.13
N LEU A 287 -2.19 2.32 12.51
CA LEU A 287 -1.58 2.29 13.84
C LEU A 287 -2.60 2.64 14.93
N TYR A 288 -3.38 3.70 14.74
CA TYR A 288 -4.46 4.06 15.67
C TYR A 288 -5.46 2.91 15.84
N LEU A 289 -5.90 2.28 14.75
CA LEU A 289 -6.81 1.14 14.80
C LEU A 289 -6.18 -0.06 15.52
N PHE A 290 -4.89 -0.33 15.29
CA PHE A 290 -4.14 -1.39 15.96
C PHE A 290 -3.99 -1.15 17.47
N GLU A 291 -3.64 0.07 17.88
CA GLU A 291 -3.54 0.48 19.29
C GLU A 291 -4.89 0.32 20.01
N CYS A 292 -5.97 0.82 19.39
CA CYS A 292 -7.35 0.61 19.85
C CYS A 292 -7.72 -0.86 20.02
N PHE A 293 -7.30 -1.72 19.09
CA PHE A 293 -7.58 -3.15 19.13
C PHE A 293 -6.83 -3.86 20.27
N VAL A 294 -5.53 -3.61 20.41
CA VAL A 294 -4.68 -4.29 21.39
C VAL A 294 -5.00 -3.81 22.81
N TYR A 295 -4.96 -2.50 23.03
CA TYR A 295 -5.01 -1.91 24.37
C TYR A 295 -6.42 -1.47 24.79
N GLY A 296 -7.36 -1.38 23.83
CA GLY A 296 -8.72 -0.93 24.08
C GLY A 296 -8.85 0.60 24.02
N GLN A 297 -10.08 1.08 24.20
CA GLN A 297 -10.42 2.48 23.92
C GLN A 297 -9.70 3.47 24.83
N VAL A 298 -9.54 3.16 26.12
CA VAL A 298 -8.94 4.08 27.10
C VAL A 298 -7.51 4.46 26.73
N ASP A 299 -6.69 3.47 26.37
CA ASP A 299 -5.30 3.71 26.00
C ASP A 299 -5.23 4.36 24.60
N CYS A 300 -6.11 3.97 23.69
CA CYS A 300 -6.20 4.54 22.35
C CYS A 300 -6.61 6.01 22.33
N ASP A 301 -7.50 6.43 23.23
CA ASP A 301 -7.92 7.84 23.36
C ASP A 301 -6.75 8.75 23.78
N SER A 302 -5.70 8.17 24.37
CA SER A 302 -4.47 8.88 24.74
C SER A 302 -3.38 8.84 23.66
N PHE A 303 -3.63 8.19 22.52
CA PHE A 303 -2.66 8.05 21.44
C PHE A 303 -2.24 9.42 20.87
N ALA A 304 -0.95 9.73 20.99
CA ALA A 304 -0.38 10.97 20.47
C ALA A 304 -0.16 10.84 18.95
N TYR A 305 -1.00 11.50 18.16
CA TYR A 305 -0.87 11.54 16.70
C TYR A 305 0.38 12.31 16.27
N PRO A 306 1.31 11.67 15.53
CA PRO A 306 2.46 12.38 14.97
C PRO A 306 2.01 13.43 13.95
N LYS A 307 2.34 14.70 14.21
CA LYS A 307 2.07 15.82 13.30
C LYS A 307 3.25 16.00 12.34
N ASP A 308 2.97 16.40 11.10
CA ASP A 308 3.99 16.84 10.15
C ASP A 308 3.87 18.34 9.83
N GLU A 309 4.81 18.86 9.04
CA GLU A 309 4.88 20.29 8.68
C GLU A 309 3.68 20.76 7.85
N LEU A 310 2.91 19.84 7.27
CA LEU A 310 1.73 20.13 6.46
C LEU A 310 0.42 19.97 7.25
N GLU A 311 0.51 19.66 8.55
CA GLU A 311 -0.69 19.40 9.35
C GLU A 311 -1.64 20.60 9.37
N TYR A 312 -1.10 21.82 9.32
CA TYR A 312 -1.92 23.04 9.26
C TYR A 312 -2.83 23.13 8.03
N LEU A 313 -2.51 22.43 6.94
CA LEU A 313 -3.36 22.41 5.74
C LEU A 313 -4.68 21.68 5.98
N SER A 314 -4.80 20.86 7.03
CA SER A 314 -6.12 20.30 7.42
C SER A 314 -7.00 21.33 8.14
N GLY A 315 -6.43 22.44 8.61
CA GLY A 315 -7.09 23.37 9.52
C GLY A 315 -7.35 22.82 10.92
N ALA A 316 -6.97 21.57 11.20
CA ALA A 316 -7.10 20.95 12.51
C ALA A 316 -5.98 21.40 13.46
N ASP A 317 -4.83 21.77 12.89
CA ASP A 317 -3.72 22.41 13.58
C ASP A 317 -3.56 23.86 13.12
N LEU A 318 -3.71 24.80 14.05
CA LEU A 318 -3.59 26.23 13.78
C LEU A 318 -2.21 26.78 14.16
N THR A 319 -1.28 25.93 14.63
CA THR A 319 0.08 26.36 15.03
C THR A 319 1.05 26.42 13.85
N ALA A 320 0.56 26.69 12.63
CA ALA A 320 1.41 26.88 11.46
C ALA A 320 2.48 27.94 11.77
N PRO A 321 3.77 27.71 11.45
CA PRO A 321 4.77 28.75 11.51
C PRO A 321 4.30 29.90 10.64
N SER A 322 3.91 31.01 11.26
CA SER A 322 3.56 32.21 10.51
C SER A 322 4.84 32.72 9.85
N ASP A 323 4.78 33.07 8.57
CA ASP A 323 5.87 33.79 7.88
C ASP A 323 6.22 35.14 8.56
N ILE A 324 5.45 35.55 9.58
CA ILE A 324 5.65 36.74 10.41
C ILE A 324 6.86 36.56 11.35
N ASP A 325 7.23 35.33 11.72
CA ASP A 325 8.40 35.05 12.59
C ASP A 325 9.72 34.87 11.81
N ARG A 326 9.70 34.88 10.47
CA ARG A 326 10.96 34.99 9.70
C ARG A 326 11.47 36.42 9.82
N GLN A 327 12.62 36.58 10.47
CA GLN A 327 13.24 37.88 10.69
C GLN A 327 13.30 38.72 9.40
N PRO A 328 12.93 40.02 9.46
CA PRO A 328 12.79 40.88 8.28
C PRO A 328 14.10 41.12 7.50
N GLU A 329 15.27 40.79 8.06
CA GLU A 329 16.57 41.00 7.42
C GLU A 329 16.80 40.16 6.15
N GLN A 330 16.24 38.95 6.05
CA GLN A 330 16.49 38.09 4.87
C GLN A 330 15.62 38.41 3.65
N ARG A 331 14.45 39.04 3.85
CA ARG A 331 13.51 39.33 2.75
C ARG A 331 13.99 40.47 1.85
N SER A 332 14.75 41.44 2.39
CA SER A 332 15.21 42.61 1.62
C SER A 332 16.31 42.24 0.61
N ASN A 333 17.26 41.39 0.98
CA ASN A 333 18.38 41.04 0.12
C ASN A 333 17.98 40.14 -1.06
N GLN A 334 17.06 39.18 -0.85
CA GLN A 334 16.58 38.33 -1.94
C GLN A 334 15.72 39.09 -2.95
N SER A 335 14.84 39.99 -2.48
CA SER A 335 14.00 40.79 -3.38
C SER A 335 14.83 41.80 -4.20
N LEU A 336 15.89 42.39 -3.61
CA LEU A 336 16.87 43.21 -4.33
C LEU A 336 17.66 42.40 -5.37
N LEU A 337 18.07 41.17 -5.05
CA LEU A 337 18.76 40.28 -5.99
C LEU A 337 17.88 39.90 -7.18
N TRP A 338 16.60 39.56 -6.95
CA TRP A 338 15.65 39.24 -8.02
C TRP A 338 15.31 40.46 -8.88
N ALA A 339 15.20 41.65 -8.29
CA ALA A 339 15.03 42.90 -9.02
C ALA A 339 16.27 43.23 -9.89
N ALA A 340 17.48 43.05 -9.34
CA ALA A 340 18.72 43.24 -10.08
C ALA A 340 18.85 42.24 -11.24
N LEU A 341 18.53 40.96 -11.02
CA LEU A 341 18.50 39.94 -12.08
C LEU A 341 17.49 40.29 -13.17
N GLY A 342 16.29 40.74 -12.80
CA GLY A 342 15.26 41.19 -13.74
C GLY A 342 15.75 42.35 -14.62
N LEU A 343 16.44 43.33 -14.04
CA LEU A 343 17.02 44.45 -14.78
C LEU A 343 18.14 44.02 -15.74
N VAL A 344 19.00 43.08 -15.34
CA VAL A 344 20.06 42.53 -16.20
C VAL A 344 19.46 41.78 -17.41
N VAL A 345 18.42 40.97 -17.18
CA VAL A 345 17.74 40.24 -18.24
C VAL A 345 17.04 41.21 -19.21
N ALA A 346 16.37 42.24 -18.69
CA ALA A 346 15.73 43.25 -19.52
C ALA A 346 16.74 44.04 -20.37
N ALA A 347 17.90 44.42 -19.79
CA ALA A 347 18.97 45.08 -20.51
C ALA A 347 19.57 44.19 -21.61
N ALA A 348 19.82 42.91 -21.32
CA ALA A 348 20.32 41.95 -22.29
C ALA A 348 19.34 41.75 -23.45
N ALA A 349 18.04 41.62 -23.15
CA ALA A 349 16.99 41.53 -24.16
C ALA A 349 16.90 42.80 -25.02
N GLY A 350 17.05 43.98 -24.42
CA GLY A 350 17.11 45.27 -25.13
C GLY A 350 18.30 45.38 -26.10
N VAL A 351 19.48 44.94 -25.67
CA VAL A 351 20.70 44.90 -26.50
C VAL A 351 20.52 43.93 -27.66
N VAL A 352 20.04 42.71 -27.41
CA VAL A 352 19.78 41.71 -28.45
C VAL A 352 18.73 42.23 -29.44
N GLY A 353 17.63 42.82 -28.95
CA GLY A 353 16.59 43.43 -29.79
C GLY A 353 17.13 44.54 -30.69
N THR A 354 18.01 45.38 -30.16
CA THR A 354 18.63 46.48 -30.89
C THR A 354 19.62 45.97 -31.94
N VAL A 355 20.44 44.96 -31.63
CA VAL A 355 21.34 44.30 -32.60
C VAL A 355 20.55 43.65 -33.74
N LEU A 356 19.44 42.96 -33.42
CA LEU A 356 18.56 42.36 -34.42
C LEU A 356 17.90 43.42 -35.30
N TYR A 357 17.42 44.53 -34.71
CA TYR A 357 16.84 45.64 -35.44
C TYR A 357 17.86 46.31 -36.39
N LEU A 358 19.06 46.61 -35.92
CA LEU A 358 20.13 47.20 -36.72
C LEU A 358 20.59 46.26 -37.85
N ASN A 359 20.64 44.94 -37.60
CA ASN A 359 20.93 43.95 -38.64
C ASN A 359 19.81 43.84 -39.68
N ARG A 360 18.54 44.04 -39.28
CA ARG A 360 17.41 44.11 -40.22
C ARG A 360 17.42 45.40 -41.03
N ALA A 361 17.73 46.54 -40.41
CA ALA A 361 17.78 47.85 -41.06
C ALA A 361 18.91 47.97 -42.09
N LYS A 362 20.01 47.19 -41.96
CA LYS A 362 21.09 47.12 -42.96
C LYS A 362 20.74 46.32 -44.22
N LYS A 363 19.63 45.57 -44.24
CA LYS A 363 19.16 44.88 -45.45
C LYS A 363 18.17 45.76 -46.20
N THR A 364 18.67 46.71 -46.99
CA THR A 364 17.88 47.36 -48.05
C THR A 364 17.57 46.35 -49.14
N THR A 365 16.34 45.85 -49.18
CA THR A 365 15.79 45.10 -50.31
C THR A 365 15.57 46.05 -51.50
N GLN A 366 16.32 45.85 -52.58
CA GLN A 366 15.99 46.40 -53.89
C GLN A 366 14.76 45.68 -54.44
N TYR A 367 13.73 46.42 -54.84
CA TYR A 367 12.59 45.88 -55.57
C TYR A 367 12.96 45.72 -57.05
N VAL A 368 12.65 44.56 -57.64
CA VAL A 368 12.73 44.31 -59.08
C VAL A 368 11.31 44.39 -59.65
N GLU A 369 11.16 45.16 -60.72
CA GLU A 369 9.91 45.43 -61.43
C GLU A 369 9.44 44.19 -62.23
N LEU A 370 8.14 43.85 -62.14
CA LEU A 370 7.54 42.71 -62.83
C LEU A 370 7.05 43.12 -64.22
N THR A 371 7.75 42.70 -65.29
CA THR A 371 7.24 42.79 -66.66
C THR A 371 6.40 41.55 -67.05
N ALA A 372 5.26 41.83 -67.66
CA ALA A 372 4.27 40.86 -68.12
C ALA A 372 4.60 40.24 -69.49
N GLY A 373 4.20 38.97 -69.67
CA GLY A 373 4.12 38.24 -70.95
C GLY A 373 4.72 36.83 -70.83
N GLN A 374 4.13 35.72 -71.25
CA GLN A 374 3.00 35.39 -72.16
C GLN A 374 2.49 33.96 -71.78
N PRO A 375 1.37 33.46 -72.36
CA PRO A 375 0.41 32.57 -71.68
C PRO A 375 0.67 31.06 -71.78
N LYS A 376 0.00 30.33 -70.88
CA LYS A 376 -0.09 28.86 -70.73
C LYS A 376 -0.45 28.14 -72.05
N PRO A 377 -0.18 26.82 -72.10
CA PRO A 377 -1.18 25.87 -72.56
C PRO A 377 -1.67 24.93 -71.46
N VAL A 378 -2.79 24.32 -71.80
CA VAL A 378 -3.84 23.70 -70.99
C VAL A 378 -3.79 22.17 -71.17
N TYR A 379 -3.97 21.45 -70.05
CA TYR A 379 -4.35 20.05 -69.79
C TYR A 379 -3.85 18.83 -70.61
N SER A 380 -3.87 17.70 -69.86
CA SER A 380 -3.98 16.26 -70.20
C SER A 380 -2.65 15.50 -70.31
N ASN A 381 -2.45 14.33 -69.68
CA ASN A 381 -3.33 13.35 -69.03
C ASN A 381 -2.97 13.06 -67.56
#